data_AF-A0A1X0J888-F1
#
_entry.id   AF-A0A1X0J888-F1
#
_cell.length_a   1.000
_cell.length_b   1.000
_cell.length_c   1.000
_cell.angle_alpha   90.00
_cell.angle_beta   90.00
_cell.angle_gamma   90.00
#
_symmetry.space_group_name_H-M   'P 1'
#
loop_
_entity.id
_entity.type
_entity.pdbx_description
1 polymer ?
#
loop_
_entity_poly.entity_id
_entity_poly.type
_entity_poly.pdbx_seq_one_letter_code
_entity_poly.pdbx_strand_id
1 'polypeptide(L)'
;MHVHGGGGASFGNDPEANRIAADWHRSHGTDGLLASLVTLAPDDMLSAVEVLADMAGTAGIAGIHLEGPWLSPRYAGAHDPRLLREPDLGELERLLDAGAGHIRMVTIAPELPRAIPTIELLVERGVVAAVGHTDATYEQTLHAISAGATVATHLFNAMRPIHHREPGPIPALLESPAVTIELIADGVHIHPAIYRMVLAAVGPDRIALVTDAMCAAGMPDGAYQLGQLPVTVTCGEARLPDGTIAGSTASMAELYRFAVAHADLQVATRQTSVNPRRAVGI
;
A
#
# COMPACT_ATOMS: atom_id res chain seq x y z
N MET A 1 -3.16 3.01 -6.36
CA MET A 1 -1.76 2.54 -6.27
C MET A 1 -1.55 1.48 -5.20
N HIS A 2 -2.53 1.22 -4.32
CA HIS A 2 -2.42 0.20 -3.28
C HIS A 2 -3.80 -0.44 -3.04
N VAL A 3 -3.94 -1.71 -3.41
CA VAL A 3 -5.18 -2.51 -3.31
C VAL A 3 -4.91 -4.02 -3.43
N HIS A 4 -5.42 -4.83 -2.51
CA HIS A 4 -5.15 -6.28 -2.44
C HIS A 4 -6.25 -7.15 -3.04
N GLY A 5 -7.46 -6.62 -3.25
CA GLY A 5 -8.57 -7.39 -3.80
C GLY A 5 -9.87 -6.59 -3.89
N GLY A 6 -10.94 -7.29 -4.28
CA GLY A 6 -12.30 -6.76 -4.35
C GLY A 6 -13.24 -7.74 -5.04
N GLY A 7 -14.55 -7.55 -4.89
CA GLY A 7 -15.56 -8.39 -5.55
C GLY A 7 -15.50 -9.87 -5.16
N GLY A 8 -14.98 -10.20 -3.98
CA GLY A 8 -14.82 -11.56 -3.49
C GLY A 8 -13.50 -12.23 -3.88
N ALA A 9 -12.58 -11.52 -4.55
CA ALA A 9 -11.31 -12.05 -5.02
C ALA A 9 -10.10 -11.24 -4.53
N SER A 10 -8.96 -11.91 -4.36
CA SER A 10 -7.68 -11.30 -4.01
C SER A 10 -6.75 -11.31 -5.22
N PHE A 11 -5.86 -10.31 -5.30
CA PHE A 11 -4.76 -10.34 -6.25
C PHE A 11 -3.71 -11.39 -5.86
N GLY A 12 -3.21 -12.13 -6.84
CA GLY A 12 -2.28 -13.24 -6.64
C GLY A 12 -1.97 -13.98 -7.93
N ASN A 13 -1.82 -15.29 -7.84
CA ASN A 13 -1.46 -16.18 -8.95
C ASN A 13 -2.66 -16.79 -9.70
N ASP A 14 -3.89 -16.36 -9.42
CA ASP A 14 -5.08 -16.78 -10.15
C ASP A 14 -5.55 -15.64 -11.10
N PRO A 15 -5.37 -15.80 -12.43
CA PRO A 15 -5.78 -14.78 -13.39
C PRO A 15 -7.27 -14.42 -13.36
N GLU A 16 -8.15 -15.39 -13.05
CA GLU A 16 -9.59 -15.13 -13.00
C GLU A 16 -9.96 -14.33 -11.76
N ALA A 17 -9.38 -14.67 -10.60
CA ALA A 17 -9.51 -13.88 -9.37
C ALA A 17 -9.01 -12.44 -9.57
N ASN A 18 -7.83 -12.27 -10.19
CA ASN A 18 -7.27 -10.97 -10.52
C ASN A 18 -8.23 -10.14 -11.39
N ARG A 19 -8.86 -10.77 -12.39
CA ARG A 19 -9.83 -10.12 -13.28
C ARG A 19 -11.10 -9.71 -12.52
N ILE A 20 -11.64 -10.58 -11.67
CA ILE A 20 -12.82 -10.29 -10.83
C ILE A 20 -12.56 -9.06 -9.95
N ALA A 21 -11.41 -9.04 -9.26
CA ALA A 21 -11.04 -7.92 -8.39
C ALA A 21 -10.90 -6.61 -9.19
N ALA A 22 -10.18 -6.64 -10.32
CA ALA A 22 -9.96 -5.47 -11.15
C ALA A 22 -11.27 -4.93 -11.78
N ASP A 23 -12.15 -5.82 -12.25
CA ASP A 23 -13.45 -5.45 -12.81
C ASP A 23 -14.36 -4.80 -11.75
N TRP A 24 -14.33 -5.30 -10.50
CA TRP A 24 -15.05 -4.69 -9.39
C TRP A 24 -14.60 -3.25 -9.15
N HIS A 25 -13.29 -3.01 -9.02
CA HIS A 25 -12.75 -1.66 -8.83
C HIS A 25 -13.10 -0.72 -9.98
N ARG A 26 -13.07 -1.22 -11.22
CA ARG A 26 -13.46 -0.43 -12.41
C ARG A 26 -14.92 -0.01 -12.36
N SER A 27 -15.81 -0.90 -11.96
CA SER A 27 -17.23 -0.59 -11.77
C SER A 27 -17.49 0.46 -10.67
N HIS A 28 -16.49 0.73 -9.82
CA HIS A 28 -16.54 1.72 -8.74
C HIS A 28 -15.60 2.92 -8.96
N GLY A 29 -15.28 3.22 -10.23
CA GLY A 29 -14.62 4.46 -10.62
C GLY A 29 -13.09 4.43 -10.65
N THR A 30 -12.46 3.27 -10.46
CA THR A 30 -11.01 3.10 -10.61
C THR A 30 -10.66 2.77 -12.06
N ASP A 31 -10.00 3.68 -12.77
CA ASP A 31 -9.60 3.46 -14.18
C ASP A 31 -8.23 2.78 -14.34
N GLY A 32 -7.42 2.78 -13.28
CA GLY A 32 -6.11 2.15 -13.21
C GLY A 32 -5.72 1.85 -11.77
N LEU A 33 -5.15 0.67 -11.52
CA LEU A 33 -4.68 0.24 -10.20
C LEU A 33 -3.33 -0.45 -10.27
N LEU A 34 -2.62 -0.49 -9.14
CA LEU A 34 -1.54 -1.44 -8.95
C LEU A 34 -2.11 -2.59 -8.13
N ALA A 35 -1.98 -3.82 -8.63
CA ALA A 35 -2.37 -5.01 -7.89
C ALA A 35 -1.35 -5.23 -6.76
N SER A 36 -1.78 -5.08 -5.51
CA SER A 36 -0.92 -5.25 -4.35
C SER A 36 -0.84 -6.72 -3.92
N LEU A 37 0.37 -7.22 -3.76
CA LEU A 37 0.62 -8.49 -3.09
C LEU A 37 0.99 -8.22 -1.62
N VAL A 38 0.36 -8.96 -0.71
CA VAL A 38 0.78 -9.02 0.70
C VAL A 38 2.08 -9.83 0.83
N THR A 39 2.60 -9.96 2.05
CA THR A 39 3.71 -10.87 2.36
C THR A 39 3.33 -12.32 2.02
N LEU A 40 4.08 -12.93 1.11
CA LEU A 40 3.93 -14.32 0.67
C LEU A 40 5.26 -15.09 0.82
N ALA A 41 5.18 -16.42 0.76
CA ALA A 41 6.38 -17.24 0.62
C ALA A 41 7.11 -16.92 -0.71
N PRO A 42 8.43 -17.15 -0.81
CA PRO A 42 9.19 -16.75 -2.00
C PRO A 42 8.63 -17.27 -3.32
N ASP A 43 8.27 -18.55 -3.39
CA ASP A 43 7.76 -19.17 -4.63
C ASP A 43 6.35 -18.68 -4.97
N ASP A 44 5.50 -18.47 -3.96
CA ASP A 44 4.15 -17.92 -4.14
C ASP A 44 4.20 -16.47 -4.63
N MET A 45 5.12 -15.67 -4.08
CA MET A 45 5.33 -14.28 -4.50
C MET A 45 5.82 -14.21 -5.95
N LEU A 46 6.80 -15.05 -6.31
CA LEU A 46 7.30 -15.13 -7.67
C LEU A 46 6.19 -15.50 -8.66
N SER A 47 5.43 -16.57 -8.35
CA SER A 47 4.31 -17.01 -9.18
C SER A 47 3.23 -15.93 -9.34
N ALA A 48 2.89 -15.22 -8.27
CA ALA A 48 1.92 -14.13 -8.33
C ALA A 48 2.43 -12.93 -9.15
N VAL A 49 3.72 -12.60 -9.04
CA VAL A 49 4.35 -11.55 -9.86
C VAL A 49 4.32 -11.90 -11.34
N GLU A 50 4.68 -13.13 -11.72
CA GLU A 50 4.65 -13.58 -13.12
C GLU A 50 3.25 -13.45 -13.71
N VAL A 51 2.23 -13.95 -13.01
CA VAL A 51 0.83 -13.88 -13.45
C VAL A 51 0.35 -12.43 -13.57
N LEU A 52 0.64 -11.57 -12.59
CA LEU A 52 0.21 -10.17 -12.63
C LEU A 52 0.97 -9.37 -13.69
N ALA A 53 2.23 -9.72 -13.99
CA ALA A 53 3.00 -9.10 -15.06
C ALA A 53 2.38 -9.42 -16.43
N ASP A 54 1.99 -10.68 -16.68
CA ASP A 54 1.29 -11.09 -17.91
C ASP A 54 -0.07 -10.40 -18.08
N MET A 55 -0.72 -10.06 -16.97
CA MET A 55 -2.00 -9.35 -16.97
C MET A 55 -1.87 -7.83 -17.00
N ALA A 56 -0.69 -7.26 -16.82
CA ALA A 56 -0.51 -5.82 -16.79
C ALA A 56 -0.90 -5.17 -18.13
N GLY A 57 -1.58 -4.04 -18.07
CA GLY A 57 -2.21 -3.38 -19.23
C GLY A 57 -3.57 -3.96 -19.61
N THR A 58 -4.00 -5.07 -19.00
CA THR A 58 -5.36 -5.61 -19.14
C THR A 58 -6.21 -5.26 -17.91
N ALA A 59 -7.52 -5.19 -18.08
CA ALA A 59 -8.47 -4.98 -16.97
C ALA A 59 -8.16 -3.78 -16.05
N GLY A 60 -7.46 -2.74 -16.51
CA GLY A 60 -7.06 -1.60 -15.66
C GLY A 60 -5.97 -1.92 -14.63
N ILE A 61 -5.33 -3.08 -14.70
CA ILE A 61 -4.12 -3.38 -13.92
C ILE A 61 -2.94 -2.65 -14.58
N ALA A 62 -2.49 -1.56 -13.98
CA ALA A 62 -1.41 -0.71 -14.48
C ALA A 62 -0.01 -1.20 -14.04
N GLY A 63 0.04 -2.10 -13.06
CA GLY A 63 1.27 -2.70 -12.55
C GLY A 63 1.04 -3.42 -11.22
N ILE A 64 2.14 -3.67 -10.52
CA ILE A 64 2.22 -4.46 -9.30
C ILE A 64 2.78 -3.58 -8.19
N HIS A 65 2.19 -3.71 -7.00
CA HIS A 65 2.75 -3.22 -5.75
C HIS A 65 3.14 -4.43 -4.88
N LEU A 66 4.39 -4.49 -4.42
CA LEU A 66 4.80 -5.49 -3.43
C LEU A 66 4.75 -4.86 -2.04
N GLU A 67 3.75 -5.22 -1.24
CA GLU A 67 3.68 -4.80 0.15
C GLU A 67 4.36 -5.85 1.04
N GLY A 68 5.65 -5.65 1.26
CA GLY A 68 6.50 -6.69 1.84
C GLY A 68 7.09 -7.64 0.80
N PRO A 69 7.89 -8.62 1.23
CA PRO A 69 7.89 -9.22 2.57
C PRO A 69 8.87 -8.57 3.57
N TRP A 70 9.57 -7.52 3.15
CA TRP A 70 10.64 -6.88 3.89
C TRP A 70 10.12 -5.80 4.85
N LEU A 71 9.28 -6.23 5.78
CA LEU A 71 8.57 -5.36 6.73
C LEU A 71 8.99 -5.64 8.18
N SER A 72 8.74 -4.69 9.07
CA SER A 72 9.08 -4.81 10.48
C SER A 72 8.23 -5.88 11.18
N PRO A 73 8.83 -6.86 11.87
CA PRO A 73 8.08 -7.82 12.69
C PRO A 73 7.28 -7.14 13.83
N ARG A 74 7.70 -5.95 14.27
CA ARG A 74 7.00 -5.17 15.31
C ARG A 74 5.74 -4.49 14.81
N TYR A 75 5.69 -4.19 13.52
CA TYR A 75 4.57 -3.51 12.88
C TYR A 75 4.11 -4.33 11.67
N ALA A 76 3.90 -5.63 11.88
CA ALA A 76 3.46 -6.54 10.84
C ALA A 76 2.07 -6.19 10.29
N GLY A 77 1.20 -5.55 11.09
CA GLY A 77 -0.19 -5.30 10.69
C GLY A 77 -0.87 -6.62 10.30
N ALA A 78 -1.53 -6.64 9.15
CA ALA A 78 -2.16 -7.84 8.60
C ALA A 78 -1.24 -8.65 7.67
N HIS A 79 0.05 -8.73 7.98
CA HIS A 79 1.01 -9.61 7.32
C HIS A 79 1.38 -10.78 8.25
N ASP A 80 1.46 -12.00 7.71
CA ASP A 80 1.86 -13.18 8.51
C ASP A 80 3.31 -13.02 8.99
N PRO A 81 3.55 -12.91 10.32
CA PRO A 81 4.89 -12.70 10.86
C PRO A 81 5.89 -13.81 10.51
N ARG A 82 5.41 -15.01 10.17
CA ARG A 82 6.25 -16.16 9.79
C ARG A 82 6.84 -16.02 8.39
N LEU A 83 6.25 -15.18 7.55
CA LEU A 83 6.68 -14.93 6.17
C LEU A 83 7.52 -13.66 6.04
N LEU A 84 7.55 -12.81 7.07
CA LEU A 84 8.43 -11.64 7.13
C LEU A 84 9.90 -12.08 7.17
N ARG A 85 10.72 -11.38 6.41
CA ARG A 85 12.14 -11.69 6.25
C ARG A 85 12.93 -10.42 5.96
N GLU A 86 14.23 -10.46 6.26
CA GLU A 86 15.12 -9.34 5.97
C GLU A 86 15.26 -9.12 4.45
N PRO A 87 15.45 -7.87 3.99
CA PRO A 87 15.79 -7.57 2.61
C PRO A 87 16.91 -8.46 2.07
N ASP A 88 16.66 -9.10 0.92
CA ASP A 88 17.62 -9.89 0.17
C ASP A 88 17.64 -9.39 -1.28
N LEU A 89 18.80 -8.92 -1.74
CA LEU A 89 18.94 -8.33 -3.07
C LEU A 89 18.70 -9.36 -4.17
N GLY A 90 19.11 -10.63 -3.98
CA GLY A 90 18.90 -11.68 -4.96
C GLY A 90 17.43 -12.08 -5.08
N GLU A 91 16.67 -12.06 -3.99
CA GLU A 91 15.22 -12.17 -4.04
C GLU A 91 14.58 -11.00 -4.78
N LEU A 92 14.96 -9.76 -4.46
CA LEU A 92 14.44 -8.58 -5.16
C LEU A 92 14.73 -8.64 -6.66
N GLU A 93 15.96 -8.93 -7.07
CA GLU A 93 16.35 -9.03 -8.48
C GLU A 93 15.49 -10.05 -9.22
N ARG A 94 15.30 -11.24 -8.65
CA ARG A 94 14.44 -12.28 -9.25
C ARG A 94 13.00 -11.79 -9.42
N LEU A 95 12.45 -11.10 -8.43
CA LEU A 95 11.09 -10.54 -8.51
C LEU A 95 11.01 -9.43 -9.56
N LEU A 96 11.98 -8.53 -9.62
CA LEU A 96 12.03 -7.45 -10.62
C LEU A 96 12.15 -7.98 -12.04
N ASP A 97 12.94 -9.03 -12.25
CA ASP A 97 13.08 -9.70 -13.54
C ASP A 97 11.77 -10.39 -13.96
N ALA A 98 11.15 -11.15 -13.05
CA ALA A 98 9.85 -11.78 -13.28
C ALA A 98 8.72 -10.77 -13.51
N GLY A 99 8.79 -9.62 -12.85
CA GLY A 99 7.85 -8.53 -13.01
C GLY A 99 7.91 -7.86 -14.37
N ALA A 100 8.94 -8.12 -15.19
CA ALA A 100 9.09 -7.59 -16.55
C ALA A 100 8.86 -6.06 -16.68
N GLY A 101 9.25 -5.29 -15.66
CA GLY A 101 9.05 -3.84 -15.59
C GLY A 101 7.66 -3.37 -15.14
N HIS A 102 6.79 -4.30 -14.70
CA HIS A 102 5.45 -4.02 -14.18
C HIS A 102 5.38 -3.91 -12.66
N ILE A 103 6.43 -4.26 -11.92
CA ILE A 103 6.55 -3.85 -10.51
C ILE A 103 6.81 -2.34 -10.47
N ARG A 104 5.87 -1.58 -9.92
CA ARG A 104 5.90 -0.12 -9.89
C ARG A 104 6.23 0.43 -8.52
N MET A 105 5.93 -0.32 -7.48
CA MET A 105 6.14 0.11 -6.10
C MET A 105 6.46 -1.09 -5.20
N VAL A 106 7.33 -0.86 -4.22
CA VAL A 106 7.65 -1.82 -3.16
C VAL A 106 7.62 -1.10 -1.81
N THR A 107 6.83 -1.62 -0.87
CA THR A 107 6.84 -1.17 0.52
C THR A 107 7.90 -1.93 1.31
N ILE A 108 8.76 -1.18 2.01
CA ILE A 108 9.89 -1.71 2.78
C ILE A 108 10.04 -0.96 4.11
N ALA A 109 10.42 -1.69 5.17
CA ALA A 109 10.75 -1.13 6.47
C ALA A 109 12.23 -0.72 6.52
N PRO A 110 12.55 0.60 6.60
CA PRO A 110 13.92 1.08 6.42
C PRO A 110 14.87 0.79 7.58
N GLU A 111 14.37 0.34 8.74
CA GLU A 111 15.20 -0.07 9.87
C GLU A 111 15.83 -1.46 9.69
N LEU A 112 15.36 -2.25 8.72
CA LEU A 112 15.84 -3.60 8.52
C LEU A 112 17.26 -3.63 7.93
N PRO A 113 18.06 -4.67 8.24
CA PRO A 113 19.34 -4.88 7.59
C PRO A 113 19.20 -4.89 6.06
N ARG A 114 20.13 -4.19 5.38
CA ARG A 114 20.16 -4.05 3.91
C ARG A 114 18.99 -3.29 3.28
N ALA A 115 18.08 -2.68 4.07
CA ALA A 115 16.97 -1.91 3.50
C ALA A 115 17.43 -0.74 2.61
N ILE A 116 18.51 -0.04 2.99
CA ILE A 116 19.05 1.08 2.20
C ILE A 116 19.58 0.60 0.83
N PRO A 117 20.48 -0.40 0.74
CA PRO A 117 20.85 -0.99 -0.56
C PRO A 117 19.66 -1.48 -1.39
N THR A 118 18.63 -2.03 -0.75
CA THR A 118 17.40 -2.45 -1.43
C THR A 118 16.63 -1.26 -2.01
N ILE A 119 16.52 -0.16 -1.28
CA ILE A 119 15.92 1.10 -1.77
C ILE A 119 16.71 1.66 -2.95
N GLU A 120 18.04 1.69 -2.87
CA GLU A 120 18.90 2.16 -3.95
C GLU A 120 18.72 1.32 -5.23
N LEU A 121 18.64 -0.01 -5.10
CA LEU A 121 18.38 -0.91 -6.22
C LEU A 121 16.98 -0.69 -6.83
N LEU A 122 15.95 -0.48 -6.01
CA LEU A 122 14.60 -0.16 -6.51
C LEU A 122 14.63 1.12 -7.36
N VAL A 123 15.28 2.17 -6.86
CA VAL A 123 15.42 3.45 -7.57
C VAL A 123 16.20 3.29 -8.87
N GLU A 124 17.31 2.56 -8.86
CA GLU A 124 18.09 2.24 -10.07
C GLU A 124 17.23 1.52 -11.14
N ARG A 125 16.33 0.63 -10.70
CA ARG A 125 15.42 -0.13 -11.56
C ARG A 125 14.15 0.64 -11.92
N GLY A 126 14.03 1.91 -11.52
CA GLY A 126 12.89 2.77 -11.82
C GLY A 126 11.61 2.39 -11.06
N VAL A 127 11.75 1.72 -9.91
CA VAL A 127 10.66 1.27 -9.03
C VAL A 127 10.57 2.20 -7.82
N VAL A 128 9.35 2.57 -7.44
CA VAL A 128 9.11 3.40 -6.26
C VAL A 128 9.39 2.61 -4.99
N ALA A 129 10.29 3.10 -4.16
CA ALA A 129 10.44 2.63 -2.79
C ALA A 129 9.49 3.40 -1.86
N ALA A 130 8.62 2.66 -1.18
CA ALA A 130 7.65 3.17 -0.21
C ALA A 130 8.04 2.74 1.21
N VAL A 131 7.92 3.65 2.18
CA VAL A 131 8.19 3.38 3.60
C VAL A 131 6.88 3.03 4.29
N GLY A 132 6.80 1.83 4.87
CA GLY A 132 5.61 1.32 5.56
C GLY A 132 5.95 0.17 6.50
N HIS A 133 5.00 -0.23 7.34
CA HIS A 133 5.15 -1.36 8.28
C HIS A 133 6.48 -1.32 9.05
N THR A 134 6.74 -0.20 9.73
CA THR A 134 8.09 0.15 10.17
C THR A 134 8.14 0.62 11.63
N ASP A 135 9.16 0.14 12.35
CA ASP A 135 9.59 0.64 13.64
C ASP A 135 10.74 1.67 13.51
N ALA A 136 10.95 2.25 12.33
CA ALA A 136 12.09 3.12 12.10
C ALA A 136 12.10 4.36 13.00
N THR A 137 13.31 4.78 13.36
CA THR A 137 13.50 6.11 13.93
C THR A 137 13.31 7.17 12.85
N TYR A 138 13.19 8.41 13.30
CA TYR A 138 13.18 9.58 12.42
C TYR A 138 14.42 9.61 11.50
N GLU A 139 15.62 9.39 12.05
CA GLU A 139 16.88 9.40 11.29
C GLU A 139 16.98 8.26 10.28
N GLN A 140 16.54 7.05 10.64
CA GLN A 140 16.49 5.92 9.70
C GLN A 140 15.55 6.22 8.52
N THR A 141 14.44 6.91 8.80
CA THR A 141 13.47 7.31 7.77
C THR A 141 14.06 8.41 6.86
N LEU A 142 14.79 9.38 7.42
CA LEU A 142 15.51 10.38 6.61
C LEU A 142 16.58 9.75 5.72
N HIS A 143 17.29 8.72 6.20
CA HIS A 143 18.25 7.97 5.39
C HIS A 143 17.56 7.25 4.23
N ALA A 144 16.40 6.63 4.46
CA ALA A 144 15.62 5.99 3.40
C ALA A 144 15.15 6.99 2.33
N ILE A 145 14.66 8.16 2.75
CA ILE A 145 14.29 9.25 1.86
C ILE A 145 15.50 9.73 1.05
N SER A 146 16.66 9.88 1.71
CA SER A 146 17.91 10.28 1.05
C SER A 146 18.39 9.24 0.03
N ALA A 147 18.13 7.96 0.28
CA ALA A 147 18.38 6.85 -0.64
C ALA A 147 17.37 6.79 -1.81
N GLY A 148 16.30 7.59 -1.77
CA GLY A 148 15.33 7.74 -2.85
C GLY A 148 13.93 7.19 -2.57
N ALA A 149 13.60 6.84 -1.33
CA ALA A 149 12.22 6.52 -0.96
C ALA A 149 11.32 7.76 -1.13
N THR A 150 10.18 7.60 -1.81
CA THR A 150 9.31 8.71 -2.26
C THR A 150 7.83 8.52 -1.94
N VAL A 151 7.46 7.43 -1.25
CA VAL A 151 6.09 7.18 -0.79
C VAL A 151 6.08 6.78 0.68
N ALA A 152 5.08 7.25 1.43
CA ALA A 152 4.71 6.72 2.74
C ALA A 152 3.48 5.82 2.55
N THR A 153 3.64 4.52 2.77
CA THR A 153 2.54 3.55 2.67
C THR A 153 1.56 3.78 3.82
N HIS A 154 0.26 3.87 3.51
CA HIS A 154 -0.89 4.12 4.42
C HIS A 154 -0.53 4.77 5.78
N LEU A 155 0.03 5.99 5.74
CA LEU A 155 0.61 6.71 6.88
C LEU A 155 -0.22 6.55 8.17
N PHE A 156 0.47 6.40 9.31
CA PHE A 156 -0.03 6.05 10.65
C PHE A 156 -0.28 4.56 10.88
N ASN A 157 -0.72 3.81 9.88
CA ASN A 157 -1.04 2.40 10.03
C ASN A 157 0.25 1.56 10.03
N ALA A 158 0.36 0.63 10.98
CA ALA A 158 1.56 -0.19 11.14
C ALA A 158 2.87 0.64 11.17
N MET A 159 2.88 1.77 11.87
CA MET A 159 4.07 2.61 12.04
C MET A 159 4.30 2.92 13.51
N ARG A 160 5.57 3.13 13.87
CA ARG A 160 5.92 3.72 15.16
C ARG A 160 5.13 5.04 15.39
N PRO A 161 4.34 5.15 16.48
CA PRO A 161 3.57 6.36 16.76
C PRO A 161 4.46 7.58 17.03
N ILE A 162 3.88 8.77 16.89
CA ILE A 162 4.58 10.03 17.17
C ILE A 162 4.81 10.17 18.68
N HIS A 163 6.06 10.43 19.07
CA HIS A 163 6.45 10.81 20.42
C HIS A 163 7.35 12.06 20.41
N HIS A 164 7.20 12.97 21.38
CA HIS A 164 7.85 14.31 21.34
C HIS A 164 9.38 14.29 21.44
N ARG A 165 10.00 13.19 21.88
CA ARG A 165 11.47 13.02 21.90
C ARG A 165 11.99 12.07 20.84
N GLU A 166 11.12 11.20 20.33
CA GLU A 166 11.45 10.20 19.33
C GLU A 166 10.31 10.20 18.30
N PRO A 167 10.33 11.16 17.36
CA PRO A 167 9.17 11.43 16.50
C PRO A 167 8.77 10.25 15.60
N GLY A 168 9.70 9.35 15.31
CA GLY A 168 9.46 8.19 14.46
C GLY A 168 9.36 8.54 12.97
N PRO A 169 8.79 7.64 12.15
CA PRO A 169 8.79 7.78 10.70
C PRO A 169 7.79 8.82 10.22
N ILE A 170 6.68 9.00 10.95
CA ILE A 170 5.55 9.82 10.50
C ILE A 170 5.95 11.29 10.28
N PRO A 171 6.63 11.99 11.22
CA PRO A 171 7.08 13.35 10.98
C PRO A 171 8.12 13.45 9.85
N ALA A 172 9.07 12.50 9.76
CA ALA A 172 10.08 12.49 8.68
C ALA A 172 9.43 12.44 7.28
N LEU A 173 8.40 11.61 7.13
CA LEU A 173 7.67 11.46 5.86
C LEU A 173 6.82 12.69 5.53
N LEU A 174 6.16 13.29 6.54
CA LEU A 174 5.36 14.50 6.36
C LEU A 174 6.23 15.71 5.98
N GLU A 175 7.38 15.89 6.62
CA GLU A 175 8.28 17.02 6.41
C GLU A 175 9.00 16.99 5.05
N SER A 176 9.29 15.80 4.52
CA SER A 176 10.02 15.68 3.25
C SER A 176 9.13 15.98 2.03
N PRO A 177 9.38 17.06 1.26
CA PRO A 177 8.55 17.43 0.12
C PRO A 177 8.60 16.41 -1.04
N ALA A 178 9.59 15.50 -1.04
CA ALA A 178 9.73 14.45 -2.03
C ALA A 178 8.76 13.28 -1.83
N VAL A 179 8.14 13.18 -0.65
CA VAL A 179 7.32 12.02 -0.28
C VAL A 179 5.84 12.27 -0.55
N THR A 180 5.22 11.37 -1.30
CA THR A 180 3.76 11.25 -1.41
C THR A 180 3.21 10.44 -0.24
N ILE A 181 2.14 10.90 0.37
CA ILE A 181 1.53 10.33 1.56
C ILE A 181 0.31 9.52 1.16
N GLU A 182 0.37 8.20 1.29
CA GLU A 182 -0.82 7.37 1.18
C GLU A 182 -1.68 7.50 2.43
N LEU A 183 -3.00 7.62 2.24
CA LEU A 183 -3.98 7.60 3.32
C LEU A 183 -5.17 6.72 2.94
N ILE A 184 -5.62 5.87 3.87
CA ILE A 184 -6.86 5.11 3.77
C ILE A 184 -7.97 5.91 4.44
N ALA A 185 -8.73 6.66 3.64
CA ALA A 185 -9.70 7.63 4.13
C ALA A 185 -11.13 7.07 4.22
N ASP A 186 -11.29 5.90 4.84
CA ASP A 186 -12.55 5.18 5.01
C ASP A 186 -13.29 5.54 6.32
N GLY A 187 -12.66 6.34 7.18
CA GLY A 187 -13.17 6.72 8.50
C GLY A 187 -12.89 5.70 9.61
N VAL A 188 -12.26 4.57 9.28
CA VAL A 188 -11.89 3.50 10.21
C VAL A 188 -10.38 3.51 10.44
N HIS A 189 -9.59 3.53 9.37
CA HIS A 189 -8.12 3.56 9.44
C HIS A 189 -7.61 4.89 9.99
N ILE A 190 -8.22 5.99 9.55
CA ILE A 190 -7.91 7.32 10.06
C ILE A 190 -9.19 8.08 10.41
N HIS A 191 -9.13 8.79 11.53
CA HIS A 191 -10.18 9.74 11.89
C HIS A 191 -10.16 10.94 10.91
N PRO A 192 -11.31 11.54 10.53
CA PRO A 192 -11.34 12.68 9.61
C PRO A 192 -10.51 13.90 10.04
N ALA A 193 -10.28 14.06 11.35
CA ALA A 193 -9.38 15.10 11.87
C ALA A 193 -7.91 14.86 11.47
N ILE A 194 -7.46 13.61 11.39
CA ILE A 194 -6.12 13.24 10.95
C ILE A 194 -5.96 13.55 9.47
N TYR A 195 -6.95 13.21 8.63
CA TYR A 195 -6.94 13.59 7.21
C TYR A 195 -6.76 15.11 7.03
N ARG A 196 -7.57 15.93 7.73
CA ARG A 196 -7.45 17.40 7.65
C ARG A 196 -6.11 17.92 8.18
N MET A 197 -5.56 17.30 9.22
CA MET A 197 -4.25 17.64 9.75
C MET A 197 -3.14 17.38 8.72
N VAL A 198 -3.14 16.21 8.09
CA VAL A 198 -2.17 15.88 7.03
C VAL A 198 -2.34 16.82 5.84
N LEU A 199 -3.58 17.06 5.40
CA LEU A 199 -3.87 18.00 4.30
C LEU A 199 -3.35 19.41 4.61
N ALA A 200 -3.51 19.90 5.83
CA ALA A 200 -2.97 21.19 6.24
C ALA A 200 -1.42 21.20 6.28
N ALA A 201 -0.80 20.08 6.62
CA ALA A 201 0.65 19.96 6.75
C ALA A 201 1.38 19.84 5.39
N VAL A 202 0.88 18.99 4.48
CA VAL A 202 1.58 18.66 3.22
C VAL A 202 0.94 19.25 1.96
N GLY A 203 -0.26 19.82 2.10
CA GLY A 203 -1.04 20.35 0.98
C GLY A 203 -1.73 19.26 0.14
N PRO A 204 -2.56 19.67 -0.82
CA PRO A 204 -3.41 18.76 -1.58
C PRO A 204 -2.63 17.92 -2.61
N ASP A 205 -1.44 18.35 -3.00
CA ASP A 205 -0.65 17.72 -4.06
C ASP A 205 0.17 16.53 -3.55
N ARG A 206 0.39 16.39 -2.24
CA ARG A 206 1.23 15.31 -1.70
C ARG A 206 0.44 14.14 -1.12
N ILE A 207 -0.89 14.17 -1.15
CA ILE A 207 -1.71 13.08 -0.62
C ILE A 207 -2.21 12.19 -1.76
N ALA A 208 -2.03 10.89 -1.62
CA ALA A 208 -2.67 9.86 -2.44
C ALA A 208 -3.67 9.10 -1.57
N LEU A 209 -4.96 9.11 -1.94
CA LEU A 209 -5.92 8.24 -1.29
C LEU A 209 -5.79 6.84 -1.89
N VAL A 210 -5.68 5.85 -1.02
CA VAL A 210 -5.61 4.44 -1.39
C VAL A 210 -6.68 3.67 -0.66
N THR A 211 -7.25 2.68 -1.33
CA THR A 211 -8.28 1.85 -0.70
C THR A 211 -7.66 0.89 0.28
N ASP A 212 -6.49 0.33 -0.02
CA ASP A 212 -5.98 -0.83 0.72
C ASP A 212 -7.07 -1.93 0.82
N ALA A 213 -7.92 -2.01 -0.21
CA ALA A 213 -9.09 -2.86 -0.17
C ALA A 213 -8.68 -4.32 -0.29
N MET A 214 -9.31 -5.17 0.50
CA MET A 214 -9.14 -6.62 0.44
C MET A 214 -10.36 -7.29 -0.22
N CYS A 215 -10.31 -8.62 -0.40
CA CYS A 215 -11.31 -9.37 -1.18
C CYS A 215 -12.77 -9.15 -0.77
N ALA A 216 -13.03 -8.75 0.49
CA ALA A 216 -14.36 -8.46 0.99
C ALA A 216 -14.95 -7.12 0.50
N ALA A 217 -14.18 -6.28 -0.19
CA ALA A 217 -14.72 -5.04 -0.77
C ALA A 217 -15.86 -5.35 -1.75
N GLY A 218 -17.05 -4.81 -1.48
CA GLY A 218 -18.28 -5.10 -2.23
C GLY A 218 -18.98 -6.42 -1.88
N MET A 219 -18.55 -7.09 -0.79
CA MET A 219 -19.12 -8.34 -0.31
C MET A 219 -19.85 -8.15 1.02
N PRO A 220 -20.80 -9.01 1.40
CA PRO A 220 -21.48 -8.91 2.69
C PRO A 220 -20.55 -9.19 3.88
N ASP A 221 -20.94 -8.76 5.08
CA ASP A 221 -20.26 -9.15 6.32
C ASP A 221 -20.12 -10.67 6.43
N GLY A 222 -18.96 -11.14 6.92
CA GLY A 222 -18.64 -12.55 6.92
C GLY A 222 -17.18 -12.87 7.19
N ALA A 223 -16.80 -14.12 6.93
CA ALA A 223 -15.43 -14.61 7.09
C ALA A 223 -14.69 -14.60 5.75
N TYR A 224 -13.48 -14.08 5.76
CA TYR A 224 -12.61 -13.89 4.59
C TYR A 224 -11.15 -14.23 4.93
N GLN A 225 -10.28 -14.10 3.94
CA GLN A 225 -8.84 -14.25 4.11
C GLN A 225 -8.10 -13.07 3.46
N LEU A 226 -7.04 -12.61 4.11
CA LEU A 226 -6.04 -11.71 3.55
C LEU A 226 -4.68 -12.43 3.62
N GLY A 227 -4.15 -12.80 2.45
CA GLY A 227 -3.08 -13.80 2.39
C GLY A 227 -3.51 -15.09 3.08
N GLN A 228 -2.79 -15.50 4.11
CA GLN A 228 -3.10 -16.70 4.93
C GLN A 228 -3.85 -16.37 6.24
N LEU A 229 -4.14 -15.10 6.50
CA LEU A 229 -4.72 -14.66 7.76
C LEU A 229 -6.26 -14.66 7.70
N PRO A 230 -6.95 -15.23 8.70
CA PRO A 230 -8.41 -15.16 8.78
C PRO A 230 -8.85 -13.74 9.13
N VAL A 231 -9.81 -13.23 8.38
CA VAL A 231 -10.39 -11.89 8.57
C VAL A 231 -11.89 -12.03 8.81
N THR A 232 -12.41 -11.31 9.78
CA THR A 232 -13.87 -11.15 9.97
C THR A 232 -14.26 -9.73 9.58
N VAL A 233 -15.27 -9.62 8.74
CA VAL A 233 -15.88 -8.33 8.37
C VAL A 233 -17.17 -8.17 9.15
N THR A 234 -17.29 -7.06 9.87
CA THR A 234 -18.50 -6.69 10.62
C THR A 234 -18.75 -5.20 10.44
N CYS A 235 -19.94 -4.82 10.02
CA CYS A 235 -20.29 -3.45 9.65
C CYS A 235 -19.32 -2.88 8.59
N GLY A 236 -18.83 -3.71 7.67
CA GLY A 236 -17.82 -3.31 6.68
C GLY A 236 -16.38 -3.18 7.20
N GLU A 237 -16.11 -3.34 8.49
CA GLU A 237 -14.74 -3.28 9.04
C GLU A 237 -14.07 -4.65 9.00
N ALA A 238 -12.96 -4.76 8.28
CA ALA A 238 -12.16 -5.97 8.19
C ALA A 238 -11.13 -6.04 9.33
N ARG A 239 -11.23 -7.08 10.19
CA ARG A 239 -10.32 -7.25 11.34
C ARG A 239 -9.82 -8.69 11.49
N LEU A 240 -8.58 -8.81 11.95
CA LEU A 240 -8.02 -10.06 12.46
C LEU A 240 -8.67 -10.45 13.81
N PRO A 241 -8.51 -11.70 14.29
CA PRO A 241 -9.05 -12.14 15.58
C PRO A 241 -8.55 -11.34 16.79
N ASP A 242 -7.38 -10.69 16.68
CA ASP A 242 -6.81 -9.83 17.72
C ASP A 242 -7.27 -8.37 17.66
N GLY A 243 -8.15 -8.04 16.70
CA GLY A 243 -8.71 -6.71 16.50
C GLY A 243 -7.93 -5.80 15.55
N THR A 244 -6.76 -6.24 15.07
CA THR A 244 -5.95 -5.53 14.07
C THR A 244 -6.76 -5.33 12.79
N ILE A 245 -6.75 -4.11 12.23
CA ILE A 245 -7.42 -3.83 10.94
C ILE A 245 -6.67 -4.57 9.82
N ALA A 246 -7.40 -5.21 8.92
CA ALA A 246 -6.84 -6.08 7.87
C ALA A 246 -7.30 -5.63 6.48
N GLY A 247 -6.67 -4.57 5.98
CA GLY A 247 -7.14 -3.85 4.80
C GLY A 247 -8.49 -3.17 5.03
N SER A 248 -9.06 -2.61 3.98
CA SER A 248 -10.39 -2.01 3.99
C SER A 248 -11.39 -2.79 3.13
N THR A 249 -12.65 -2.41 3.21
CA THR A 249 -13.70 -2.82 2.25
C THR A 249 -14.11 -1.68 1.31
N ALA A 250 -13.35 -0.57 1.33
CA ALA A 250 -13.71 0.67 0.66
C ALA A 250 -13.41 0.65 -0.84
N SER A 251 -14.26 1.35 -1.59
CA SER A 251 -14.06 1.68 -3.00
C SER A 251 -13.42 3.05 -3.17
N MET A 252 -12.77 3.30 -4.32
CA MET A 252 -12.23 4.63 -4.63
C MET A 252 -13.33 5.70 -4.71
N ALA A 253 -14.54 5.33 -5.14
CA ALA A 253 -15.70 6.24 -5.13
C ALA A 253 -16.08 6.70 -3.72
N GLU A 254 -15.95 5.85 -2.70
CA GLU A 254 -16.19 6.24 -1.30
C GLU A 254 -15.10 7.18 -0.79
N LEU A 255 -13.83 6.87 -1.06
CA LEU A 255 -12.71 7.75 -0.71
C LEU A 255 -12.81 9.12 -1.39
N TYR A 256 -13.26 9.15 -2.65
CA TYR A 256 -13.54 10.40 -3.35
C TYR A 256 -14.61 11.22 -2.63
N ARG A 257 -15.76 10.60 -2.28
CA ARG A 257 -16.83 11.29 -1.53
C ARG A 257 -16.35 11.78 -0.17
N PHE A 258 -15.54 11.00 0.53
CA PHE A 258 -14.91 11.42 1.78
C PHE A 258 -14.08 12.68 1.59
N ALA A 259 -13.19 12.69 0.58
CA ALA A 259 -12.33 13.83 0.30
C ALA A 259 -13.13 15.08 -0.08
N VAL A 260 -14.21 14.93 -0.86
CA VAL A 260 -15.13 16.03 -1.17
C VAL A 260 -15.79 16.59 0.10
N ALA A 261 -16.20 15.72 1.03
CA ALA A 261 -16.86 16.14 2.27
C ALA A 261 -15.91 16.84 3.27
N HIS A 262 -14.61 16.56 3.20
CA HIS A 262 -13.60 17.08 4.14
C HIS A 262 -12.62 18.08 3.53
N ALA A 263 -12.68 18.30 2.22
CA ALA A 263 -11.92 19.29 1.46
C ALA A 263 -12.80 19.88 0.34
N ASP A 264 -12.48 19.65 -0.93
CA ASP A 264 -13.27 20.08 -2.10
C ASP A 264 -13.11 19.11 -3.29
N LEU A 265 -13.83 19.36 -4.38
CA LEU A 265 -13.81 18.54 -5.60
C LEU A 265 -12.44 18.49 -6.29
N GLN A 266 -11.69 19.59 -6.28
CA GLN A 266 -10.38 19.65 -6.92
C GLN A 266 -9.35 18.85 -6.11
N VAL A 267 -9.37 19.00 -4.78
CA VAL A 267 -8.53 18.22 -3.87
C VAL A 267 -8.86 16.73 -3.98
N ALA A 268 -10.15 16.36 -3.96
CA ALA A 268 -10.58 14.97 -4.12
C ALA A 268 -10.06 14.36 -5.43
N THR A 269 -10.18 15.10 -6.55
CA THR A 269 -9.69 14.66 -7.87
C THR A 269 -8.18 14.49 -7.89
N ARG A 270 -7.42 15.41 -7.29
CA ARG A 270 -5.96 15.27 -7.18
C ARG A 270 -5.58 14.02 -6.40
N GLN A 271 -6.17 13.83 -5.22
CA GLN A 271 -5.75 12.78 -4.32
C GLN A 271 -6.17 11.37 -4.75
N THR A 272 -7.26 11.23 -5.51
CA THR A 272 -7.78 9.92 -5.97
C THR A 272 -7.37 9.55 -7.39
N SER A 273 -6.75 10.48 -8.14
CA SER A 273 -6.39 10.25 -9.55
C SER A 273 -5.00 10.79 -9.89
N VAL A 274 -4.79 12.11 -9.83
CA VAL A 274 -3.55 12.75 -10.33
C VAL A 274 -2.33 12.38 -9.48
N ASN A 275 -2.41 12.52 -8.16
CA ASN A 275 -1.28 12.30 -7.26
C ASN A 275 -0.86 10.83 -7.23
N PRO A 276 -1.77 9.83 -7.10
CA PRO A 276 -1.37 8.42 -7.16
C PRO A 276 -0.65 8.05 -8.46
N ARG A 277 -1.12 8.56 -9.61
CA ARG A 277 -0.50 8.33 -10.93
C ARG A 277 0.90 8.93 -11.01
N ARG A 278 1.03 10.21 -10.62
CA ARG A 278 2.33 10.89 -10.57
C ARG A 278 3.32 10.19 -9.64
N ALA A 279 2.85 9.69 -8.49
CA ALA A 279 3.70 9.03 -7.51
C ALA A 279 4.36 7.76 -8.05
N VAL A 280 3.70 7.06 -8.99
CA VAL A 280 4.19 5.79 -9.56
C VAL A 280 4.66 5.92 -11.02
N GLY A 281 4.75 7.15 -11.55
CA GLY A 281 5.31 7.44 -12.87
C GLY A 281 4.45 6.99 -14.06
N ILE A 282 3.11 7.00 -13.92
CA ILE A 282 2.13 6.59 -14.95
C ILE A 282 1.25 7.76 -15.39
#